data_AF-A0A959YJC2-F1
#
_entry.id   AF-A0A959YJC2-F1
#
_cell.length_a   1.000
_cell.length_b   1.000
_cell.length_c   1.000
_cell.angle_alpha   90.00
_cell.angle_beta   90.00
_cell.angle_gamma   90.00
#
_symmetry.space_group_name_H-M   'P 1'
#
loop_
_entity.id
_entity.type
_entity.pdbx_description
1 polymer ?
#
loop_
_entity_poly.entity_id
_entity_poly.type
_entity_poly.pdbx_seq_one_letter_code
_entity_poly.pdbx_strand_id
1 'polypeptide(L)'
;MKKVISTSYALFGLSLFSCNGFQGENQKKNDSTISLESSWTMPLILDTFQYKTTTKLSYEFGTANYLPLYLGQFKDSLVVDYQIWPYPPPPPPPVTYKSQDRTDSIVRHEKYQNESRNENLSDDITRFFPVNPSGDFLPWDSAAIEIHIDTTQIIRNIDFESYQDNTHAFKAYPVALTNNSNETIIVGYGTHLALIMEAKDSDGVWQPVEGYFSYSCGTGVPTIILPPADFILTSATIYAGDYETDLRLKIGNNFSEVYRGTINLNQLINK
;
A
#
# COMPACT_ATOMS: atom_id res chain seq x y z
N MET A 1 50.78 -37.30 28.56
CA MET A 1 50.20 -38.62 28.21
C MET A 1 49.08 -38.39 27.20
N LYS A 2 49.21 -39.03 26.03
CA LYS A 2 48.26 -38.96 24.91
C LYS A 2 47.03 -39.82 25.19
N LYS A 3 45.85 -39.43 24.72
CA LYS A 3 44.87 -40.37 24.16
C LYS A 3 44.03 -39.66 23.10
N VAL A 4 44.26 -40.11 21.86
CA VAL A 4 43.52 -39.84 20.64
C VAL A 4 42.44 -40.92 20.56
N ILE A 5 41.20 -40.55 20.24
CA ILE A 5 40.17 -41.51 19.82
C ILE A 5 39.67 -41.07 18.45
N SER A 6 39.99 -41.91 17.47
CA SER A 6 39.53 -41.91 16.09
C SER A 6 38.36 -42.88 15.99
N THR A 7 37.30 -42.49 15.29
CA THR A 7 36.26 -43.42 14.82
C THR A 7 35.82 -43.02 13.42
N SER A 8 36.39 -43.73 12.44
CA SER A 8 35.84 -44.00 11.10
C SER A 8 34.49 -44.70 11.18
N TYR A 9 33.61 -44.50 10.20
CA TYR A 9 32.66 -45.45 9.55
C TYR A 9 31.77 -44.59 8.62
N ALA A 10 31.31 -44.97 7.43
CA ALA A 10 31.55 -46.08 6.53
C ALA A 10 30.99 -45.63 5.16
N LEU A 11 31.67 -45.98 4.07
CA LEU A 11 31.16 -45.87 2.70
C LEU A 11 30.13 -46.98 2.45
N PHE A 12 28.92 -46.61 2.03
CA PHE A 12 27.98 -47.41 1.25
C PHE A 12 27.63 -46.53 0.04
N GLY A 13 27.67 -46.95 -1.21
CA GLY A 13 27.52 -48.29 -1.78
C GLY A 13 26.57 -48.10 -2.96
N LEU A 14 27.13 -48.09 -4.17
CA LEU A 14 26.44 -47.92 -5.46
C LEU A 14 25.29 -48.92 -5.65
N SER A 15 24.18 -48.43 -6.20
CA SER A 15 23.31 -49.24 -7.07
C SER A 15 22.85 -48.40 -8.25
N LEU A 16 23.51 -48.65 -9.39
CA LEU A 16 23.10 -48.24 -10.72
C LEU A 16 21.93 -49.14 -11.16
N PHE A 17 20.74 -48.57 -11.36
CA PHE A 17 19.70 -49.21 -12.15
C PHE A 17 19.58 -48.48 -13.49
N SER A 18 20.00 -49.21 -14.53
CA SER A 18 19.75 -48.93 -15.93
C SER A 18 18.34 -49.39 -16.27
N CYS A 19 17.51 -48.48 -16.80
CA CYS A 19 16.35 -48.82 -17.61
C CYS A 19 16.53 -48.16 -18.98
N ASN A 20 17.00 -48.97 -19.94
CA ASN A 20 16.79 -48.72 -21.36
C ASN A 20 15.34 -49.08 -21.70
N GLY A 21 14.65 -48.19 -22.43
CA GLY A 21 13.52 -48.59 -23.26
C GLY A 21 12.32 -47.65 -23.22
N PHE A 22 12.34 -46.59 -24.04
CA PHE A 22 11.29 -46.31 -25.04
C PHE A 22 11.71 -45.09 -25.87
N GLN A 23 12.19 -45.30 -27.10
CA GLN A 23 12.23 -44.24 -28.10
C GLN A 23 10.84 -44.17 -28.74
N GLY A 24 9.95 -43.42 -28.10
CA GLY A 24 8.76 -42.88 -28.74
C GLY A 24 9.12 -41.54 -29.36
N GLU A 25 8.94 -41.41 -30.68
CA GLU A 25 9.00 -40.13 -31.40
C GLU A 25 7.98 -39.15 -30.81
N ASN A 26 8.41 -38.32 -29.86
CA ASN A 26 7.63 -37.19 -29.41
C ASN A 26 7.84 -36.06 -30.42
N GLN A 27 6.84 -35.92 -31.30
CA GLN A 27 6.58 -34.72 -32.06
C GLN A 27 6.75 -33.51 -31.13
N LYS A 28 7.70 -32.63 -31.46
CA LYS A 28 7.77 -31.26 -30.93
C LYS A 28 6.50 -30.54 -31.35
N LYS A 29 5.44 -30.74 -30.59
CA LYS A 29 4.29 -29.84 -30.57
C LYS A 29 4.84 -28.57 -29.94
N ASN A 30 5.19 -27.61 -30.79
CA ASN A 30 5.37 -26.22 -30.39
C ASN A 30 3.99 -25.77 -29.89
N ASP A 31 3.70 -26.10 -28.64
CA ASP A 31 2.64 -25.46 -27.90
C ASP A 31 3.18 -24.08 -27.55
N SER A 32 3.13 -23.19 -28.55
CA SER A 32 3.21 -21.76 -28.32
C SER A 32 1.95 -21.41 -27.54
N THR A 33 1.98 -21.69 -26.24
CA THR A 33 1.04 -21.16 -25.27
C THR A 33 1.25 -19.65 -25.34
N ILE A 34 0.46 -19.00 -26.18
CA ILE A 34 0.28 -17.56 -26.18
C ILE A 34 -0.36 -17.30 -24.82
N SER A 35 0.48 -17.10 -23.79
CA SER A 35 0.06 -16.43 -22.58
C SER A 35 -0.33 -15.04 -23.06
N LEU A 36 -1.62 -14.82 -23.30
CA LEU A 36 -2.17 -13.48 -23.24
C LEU A 36 -1.83 -13.00 -21.84
N GLU A 37 -0.73 -12.25 -21.73
CA GLU A 37 -0.50 -11.37 -20.60
C GLU A 37 -1.69 -10.41 -20.62
N SER A 38 -2.71 -10.73 -19.84
CA SER A 38 -3.84 -9.85 -19.64
C SER A 38 -3.27 -8.59 -19.01
N SER A 39 -3.12 -7.53 -19.80
CA SER A 39 -2.64 -6.24 -19.33
C SER A 39 -3.59 -5.79 -18.22
N TRP A 40 -3.07 -5.71 -17.00
CA TRP A 40 -3.83 -5.18 -15.87
C TRP A 40 -4.34 -3.78 -16.23
N THR A 41 -5.60 -3.49 -15.90
CA THR A 41 -6.24 -2.22 -16.21
C THR A 41 -6.81 -1.63 -14.94
N MET A 42 -6.39 -0.41 -14.59
CA MET A 42 -6.92 0.31 -13.44
C MET A 42 -8.43 0.51 -13.61
N PRO A 43 -9.24 0.25 -12.58
CA PRO A 43 -10.66 0.54 -12.63
C PRO A 43 -10.94 2.04 -12.76
N LEU A 44 -12.13 2.36 -13.24
CA LEU A 44 -12.60 3.74 -13.27
C LEU A 44 -12.83 4.23 -11.84
N ILE A 45 -12.07 5.25 -11.44
CA ILE A 45 -12.16 5.80 -10.09
C ILE A 45 -13.16 6.96 -10.09
N LEU A 46 -14.27 6.75 -9.37
CA LEU A 46 -15.32 7.74 -9.17
C LEU A 46 -15.01 8.53 -7.90
N ASP A 47 -14.29 9.63 -8.09
CA ASP A 47 -14.02 10.60 -7.02
C ASP A 47 -15.13 11.65 -6.95
N THR A 48 -15.92 11.62 -5.88
CA THR A 48 -17.00 12.59 -5.65
C THR A 48 -16.52 13.89 -5.03
N PHE A 49 -15.22 14.05 -4.76
CA PHE A 49 -14.67 15.24 -4.14
C PHE A 49 -14.75 16.46 -5.06
N GLN A 50 -15.30 17.57 -4.57
CA GLN A 50 -15.60 18.78 -5.36
C GLN A 50 -14.70 19.99 -5.06
N TYR A 51 -13.70 19.85 -4.19
CA TYR A 51 -12.90 21.01 -3.75
C TYR A 51 -11.66 21.21 -4.61
N LYS A 52 -11.06 22.40 -4.47
CA LYS A 52 -9.86 22.78 -5.20
C LYS A 52 -8.68 21.91 -4.76
N THR A 53 -8.10 21.18 -5.70
CA THR A 53 -6.86 20.42 -5.48
C THR A 53 -5.65 21.17 -6.02
N THR A 54 -4.50 21.02 -5.36
CA THR A 54 -3.20 21.53 -5.84
C THR A 54 -2.16 20.43 -5.82
N THR A 55 -1.02 20.63 -6.47
CA THR A 55 0.15 19.77 -6.25
C THR A 55 0.74 20.06 -4.88
N LYS A 56 1.37 19.06 -4.24
CA LYS A 56 1.98 19.22 -2.92
C LYS A 56 3.38 19.80 -3.06
N LEU A 57 3.62 20.95 -2.45
CA LEU A 57 4.95 21.52 -2.35
C LEU A 57 5.57 21.09 -1.01
N SER A 58 6.59 20.24 -1.07
CA SER A 58 7.38 19.85 0.11
C SER A 58 8.83 20.26 -0.09
N TYR A 59 9.46 20.85 0.91
CA TYR A 59 10.87 21.26 0.83
C TYR A 59 11.82 20.30 1.56
N GLU A 60 11.28 19.35 2.31
CA GLU A 60 12.03 18.50 3.22
C GLU A 60 11.53 17.05 3.14
N PHE A 61 12.33 16.13 3.68
CA PHE A 61 11.97 14.72 3.82
C PHE A 61 10.67 14.56 4.61
N GLY A 62 9.67 13.96 3.98
CA GLY A 62 8.31 13.87 4.52
C GLY A 62 8.05 12.63 5.36
N THR A 63 6.80 12.51 5.82
CA THR A 63 6.24 11.25 6.33
C THR A 63 5.25 10.71 5.30
N ALA A 64 5.32 9.41 5.03
CA ALA A 64 4.47 8.69 4.09
C ALA A 64 3.01 8.70 4.55
N ASN A 65 2.10 9.05 3.64
CA ASN A 65 0.67 9.20 3.93
C ASN A 65 -0.21 8.41 2.97
N TYR A 66 -0.12 7.09 3.05
CA TYR A 66 -0.90 6.16 2.22
C TYR A 66 -2.05 5.58 3.02
N LEU A 67 -3.21 6.22 2.91
CA LEU A 67 -4.47 5.75 3.50
C LEU A 67 -5.21 4.84 2.51
N PRO A 68 -5.81 3.72 2.94
CA PRO A 68 -6.76 2.99 2.12
C PRO A 68 -7.96 3.86 1.74
N LEU A 69 -8.29 3.86 0.46
CA LEU A 69 -9.46 4.53 -0.13
C LEU A 69 -10.53 3.54 -0.59
N TYR A 70 -10.15 2.27 -0.72
CA TYR A 70 -11.03 1.13 -0.99
C TYR A 70 -10.31 -0.15 -0.55
N LEU A 71 -11.07 -1.10 0.01
CA LEU A 71 -10.60 -2.43 0.39
C LEU A 71 -11.65 -3.45 -0.09
N GLY A 72 -11.24 -4.44 -0.87
CA GLY A 72 -12.17 -5.45 -1.37
C GLY A 72 -11.77 -6.11 -2.66
N GLN A 73 -12.74 -6.76 -3.27
CA GLN A 73 -12.58 -7.40 -4.58
C GLN A 73 -12.51 -6.35 -5.69
N PHE A 74 -11.77 -6.68 -6.75
CA PHE A 74 -11.71 -5.87 -7.97
C PHE A 74 -13.09 -5.64 -8.58
N LYS A 75 -13.33 -4.43 -9.07
CA LYS A 75 -14.53 -4.02 -9.81
C LYS A 75 -14.13 -3.03 -10.89
N ASP A 76 -14.82 -3.04 -12.02
CA ASP A 76 -14.53 -2.13 -13.15
C ASP A 76 -14.66 -0.64 -12.78
N SER A 77 -15.45 -0.32 -11.75
CA SER A 77 -15.55 1.03 -11.21
C SER A 77 -15.58 1.01 -9.68
N LEU A 78 -14.96 2.01 -9.08
CA LEU A 78 -14.82 2.15 -7.63
C LEU A 78 -15.19 3.55 -7.21
N VAL A 79 -15.96 3.66 -6.14
CA VAL A 79 -16.16 4.93 -5.45
C VAL A 79 -15.16 4.98 -4.31
N VAL A 80 -14.30 6.00 -4.30
CA VAL A 80 -13.32 6.22 -3.22
C VAL A 80 -14.01 6.64 -1.93
N ASP A 81 -13.50 6.13 -0.82
CA ASP A 81 -13.92 6.52 0.51
C ASP A 81 -12.72 7.09 1.28
N TYR A 82 -12.79 8.38 1.59
CA TYR A 82 -11.74 9.11 2.30
C TYR A 82 -11.90 9.06 3.82
N GLN A 83 -12.91 8.33 4.31
CA GLN A 83 -13.28 8.22 5.71
C GLN A 83 -13.31 6.74 6.15
N ILE A 84 -12.49 5.89 5.52
CA ILE A 84 -12.23 4.51 5.98
C ILE A 84 -11.48 4.58 7.32
N TRP A 85 -12.22 4.82 8.39
CA TRP A 85 -11.75 4.92 9.76
C TRP A 85 -12.41 3.78 10.53
N PRO A 86 -11.69 2.69 10.82
CA PRO A 86 -12.26 1.56 11.55
C PRO A 86 -12.48 1.88 13.04
N TYR A 87 -12.08 3.07 13.52
CA TYR A 87 -12.24 3.48 14.91
C TYR A 87 -13.23 4.61 15.10
N PRO A 88 -14.01 4.57 16.19
CA PRO A 88 -14.59 5.79 16.70
C PRO A 88 -13.44 6.78 16.98
N PRO A 89 -13.61 8.07 16.66
CA PRO A 89 -12.62 9.08 17.02
C PRO A 89 -12.30 8.95 18.52
N PRO A 90 -11.05 9.18 18.94
CA PRO A 90 -10.70 9.13 20.35
C PRO A 90 -11.69 9.99 21.13
N PRO A 91 -12.09 9.56 22.34
CA PRO A 91 -13.02 10.34 23.14
C PRO A 91 -12.48 11.77 23.23
N PRO A 92 -13.31 12.79 22.95
CA PRO A 92 -12.85 14.16 22.89
C PRO A 92 -12.12 14.48 24.20
N PRO A 93 -10.96 15.16 24.15
CA PRO A 93 -10.30 15.61 25.37
C PRO A 93 -11.31 16.40 26.21
N PRO A 94 -11.22 16.35 27.56
CA PRO A 94 -12.11 17.11 28.43
C PRO A 94 -12.18 18.56 27.97
N VAL A 95 -13.34 18.98 27.49
CA VAL A 95 -13.44 20.23 26.75
C VAL A 95 -13.36 21.38 27.75
N THR A 96 -12.20 22.04 27.83
CA THR A 96 -12.15 23.41 28.39
C THR A 96 -12.68 24.35 27.32
N TYR A 97 -14.00 24.48 27.23
CA TYR A 97 -14.66 25.38 26.28
C TYR A 97 -14.22 26.83 26.53
N LYS A 98 -13.43 27.40 25.63
CA LYS A 98 -13.56 28.82 25.28
C LYS A 98 -14.56 28.88 24.12
N SER A 99 -15.65 29.60 24.33
CA SER A 99 -16.73 29.76 23.36
C SER A 99 -16.19 30.41 22.08
N GLN A 100 -15.91 29.60 21.06
CA GLN A 100 -15.73 30.11 19.70
C GLN A 100 -17.00 29.74 18.92
N ASP A 101 -17.79 30.78 18.71
CA ASP A 101 -18.98 30.79 17.88
C ASP A 101 -18.58 30.63 16.40
N ARG A 102 -19.46 29.99 15.61
CA ARG A 102 -19.34 29.61 14.17
C ARG A 102 -18.72 28.24 13.87
N THR A 103 -19.52 27.19 14.01
CA THR A 103 -19.29 25.94 13.25
C THR A 103 -19.97 26.04 11.89
N ASP A 104 -19.14 26.03 10.85
CA ASP A 104 -19.51 26.01 9.43
C ASP A 104 -20.44 24.84 9.07
N SER A 105 -21.41 25.14 8.21
CA SER A 105 -22.45 24.24 7.71
C SER A 105 -21.94 23.03 6.91
N ILE A 106 -20.64 23.00 6.56
CA ILE A 106 -20.01 22.02 5.67
C ILE A 106 -19.89 20.64 6.34
N VAL A 107 -19.61 20.59 7.65
CA VAL A 107 -19.49 19.32 8.41
C VAL A 107 -20.82 18.57 8.51
N ARG A 108 -21.97 19.26 8.33
CA ARG A 108 -23.29 18.62 8.46
C ARG A 108 -23.68 17.77 7.24
N HIS A 109 -23.22 18.10 6.03
CA HIS A 109 -23.72 17.41 4.83
C HIS A 109 -23.09 16.03 4.62
N GLU A 110 -21.79 15.87 4.91
CA GLU A 110 -21.12 14.56 4.89
C GLU A 110 -21.62 13.65 6.03
N LYS A 111 -21.89 14.23 7.20
CA LYS A 111 -22.37 13.49 8.38
C LYS A 111 -23.68 12.74 8.11
N TYR A 112 -24.64 13.36 7.43
CA TYR A 112 -25.94 12.72 7.12
C TYR A 112 -25.83 11.60 6.08
N GLN A 113 -24.90 11.66 5.14
CA GLN A 113 -24.69 10.57 4.18
C GLN A 113 -23.96 9.39 4.82
N ASN A 114 -23.07 9.63 5.79
CA ASN A 114 -22.35 8.57 6.49
C ASN A 114 -23.19 7.84 7.54
N GLU A 115 -24.09 8.55 8.25
CA GLU A 115 -24.95 7.94 9.27
C GLU A 115 -25.87 6.85 8.72
N SER A 116 -26.26 6.89 7.43
CA SER A 116 -27.05 5.84 6.79
C SER A 116 -26.23 4.73 6.12
N ARG A 117 -24.93 4.96 5.89
CA ARG A 117 -23.99 4.01 5.27
C ARG A 117 -23.32 3.08 6.29
N ASN A 118 -23.25 3.51 7.55
CA ASN A 118 -22.39 2.94 8.58
C ASN A 118 -22.83 1.59 9.18
N GLU A 119 -24.10 1.20 9.13
CA GLU A 119 -24.52 -0.03 9.84
C GLU A 119 -24.10 -1.34 9.13
N ASN A 120 -23.94 -1.35 7.80
CA ASN A 120 -23.50 -2.54 7.06
C ASN A 120 -22.05 -2.45 6.51
N LEU A 121 -21.54 -1.24 6.27
CA LEU A 121 -20.17 -1.03 5.77
C LEU A 121 -19.10 -1.32 6.84
N SER A 122 -19.48 -1.19 8.12
CA SER A 122 -18.66 -1.52 9.29
C SER A 122 -18.11 -2.95 9.21
N ASP A 123 -18.98 -3.94 8.99
CA ASP A 123 -18.58 -5.35 9.12
C ASP A 123 -17.68 -5.78 7.95
N ASP A 124 -17.94 -5.27 6.75
CA ASP A 124 -17.13 -5.57 5.57
C ASP A 124 -15.74 -4.93 5.62
N ILE A 125 -15.61 -3.74 6.21
CA ILE A 125 -14.31 -3.05 6.34
C ILE A 125 -13.52 -3.59 7.54
N THR A 126 -14.18 -3.87 8.67
CA THR A 126 -13.49 -4.33 9.89
C THR A 126 -12.72 -5.64 9.71
N ARG A 127 -13.12 -6.50 8.75
CA ARG A 127 -12.35 -7.71 8.39
C ARG A 127 -10.92 -7.41 7.93
N PHE A 128 -10.67 -6.21 7.41
CA PHE A 128 -9.34 -5.76 6.98
C PHE A 128 -8.52 -5.11 8.10
N PHE A 129 -9.13 -4.82 9.25
CA PHE A 129 -8.49 -4.10 10.37
C PHE A 129 -8.58 -4.86 11.71
N PRO A 130 -8.08 -6.10 11.82
CA PRO A 130 -8.08 -6.81 13.08
C PRO A 130 -7.24 -6.06 14.14
N VAL A 131 -7.84 -5.82 15.32
CA VAL A 131 -7.15 -5.24 16.49
C VAL A 131 -6.22 -6.25 17.17
N ASN A 132 -6.56 -7.53 17.09
CA ASN A 132 -5.75 -8.64 17.58
C ASN A 132 -5.83 -9.77 16.55
N PRO A 133 -5.10 -9.65 15.43
CA PRO A 133 -5.05 -10.71 14.44
C PRO A 133 -4.63 -12.02 15.11
N SER A 134 -5.53 -13.01 15.12
CA SER A 134 -5.20 -14.38 15.49
C SER A 134 -5.00 -15.14 14.19
N GLY A 135 -3.75 -15.46 13.87
CA GLY A 135 -3.39 -16.12 12.62
C GLY A 135 -1.95 -15.86 12.22
N ASP A 136 -1.42 -16.77 11.41
CA ASP A 136 -0.12 -16.63 10.77
C ASP A 136 -0.31 -15.77 9.52
N PHE A 137 -0.14 -14.46 9.66
CA PHE A 137 -0.16 -13.53 8.54
C PHE A 137 1.26 -13.32 8.01
N LEU A 138 1.41 -13.30 6.69
CA LEU A 138 2.71 -13.05 6.07
C LEU A 138 3.03 -11.54 6.13
N PRO A 139 4.21 -11.13 6.64
CA PRO A 139 4.59 -9.72 6.65
C PRO A 139 4.81 -9.20 5.21
N TRP A 140 4.53 -7.91 4.97
CA TRP A 140 4.63 -7.30 3.63
C TRP A 140 6.02 -7.40 2.99
N ASP A 141 7.08 -7.51 3.78
CA ASP A 141 8.47 -7.61 3.31
C ASP A 141 8.80 -8.98 2.70
N SER A 142 7.99 -9.97 3.03
CA SER A 142 8.13 -11.37 2.63
C SER A 142 7.01 -11.79 1.66
N ALA A 143 6.03 -10.92 1.41
CA ALA A 143 4.89 -11.16 0.56
C ALA A 143 5.12 -10.73 -0.90
N ALA A 144 4.47 -11.44 -1.82
CA ALA A 144 4.36 -11.02 -3.23
C ALA A 144 3.19 -10.03 -3.36
N ILE A 145 3.52 -8.75 -3.52
CA ILE A 145 2.56 -7.65 -3.65
C ILE A 145 2.78 -6.98 -5.00
N GLU A 146 1.73 -6.84 -5.79
CA GLU A 146 1.79 -6.04 -7.01
C GLU A 146 1.33 -4.62 -6.69
N ILE A 147 1.99 -3.62 -7.28
CA ILE A 147 1.69 -2.20 -7.08
C ILE A 147 1.52 -1.58 -8.46
N HIS A 148 0.32 -1.11 -8.75
CA HIS A 148 0.01 -0.45 -10.02
C HIS A 148 -0.33 1.01 -9.78
N ILE A 149 0.28 1.90 -10.56
CA ILE A 149 0.02 3.34 -10.51
C ILE A 149 -0.63 3.77 -11.83
N ASP A 150 -1.79 4.42 -11.75
CA ASP A 150 -2.42 4.99 -12.93
C ASP A 150 -2.21 6.50 -13.00
N THR A 151 -1.31 6.92 -13.88
CA THR A 151 -1.00 8.33 -14.10
C THR A 151 -1.99 9.06 -15.01
N THR A 152 -3.03 8.37 -15.50
CA THR A 152 -4.06 8.92 -16.40
C THR A 152 -5.29 9.43 -15.65
N GLN A 153 -5.52 8.94 -14.43
CA GLN A 153 -6.58 9.39 -13.53
C GLN A 153 -5.98 10.25 -12.40
N ILE A 154 -6.78 11.20 -11.90
CA ILE A 154 -6.40 12.06 -10.77
C ILE A 154 -7.47 11.94 -9.70
N ILE A 155 -7.03 11.65 -8.49
CA ILE A 155 -7.84 11.67 -7.27
C ILE A 155 -7.25 12.66 -6.27
N ARG A 156 -7.84 12.78 -5.08
CA ARG A 156 -7.23 13.56 -3.99
C ARG A 156 -6.43 12.69 -3.01
N ASN A 157 -5.48 13.33 -2.34
CA ASN A 157 -4.85 12.87 -1.10
C ASN A 157 -5.02 13.96 -0.03
N ILE A 158 -5.29 13.57 1.21
CA ILE A 158 -5.46 14.49 2.35
C ILE A 158 -4.23 14.31 3.24
N ASP A 159 -3.48 15.38 3.47
CA ASP A 159 -2.25 15.34 4.25
C ASP A 159 -2.50 15.23 5.77
N PHE A 160 -1.45 14.90 6.53
CA PHE A 160 -1.49 14.74 7.99
C PHE A 160 -1.98 15.99 8.74
N GLU A 161 -1.87 17.18 8.14
CA GLU A 161 -2.24 18.45 8.76
C GLU A 161 -3.76 18.70 8.84
N SER A 162 -4.55 17.62 8.92
CA SER A 162 -6.00 17.59 9.03
C SER A 162 -6.54 18.00 10.42
N TYR A 163 -6.02 19.08 11.00
CA TYR A 163 -6.69 19.72 12.15
C TYR A 163 -7.12 21.16 11.90
N GLN A 164 -6.76 21.80 10.78
CA GLN A 164 -7.11 23.22 10.58
C GLN A 164 -7.79 23.60 9.26
N ASP A 165 -7.65 22.84 8.16
CA ASP A 165 -8.36 23.20 6.93
C ASP A 165 -8.77 21.99 6.07
N ASN A 166 -10.01 21.52 6.25
CA ASN A 166 -10.62 20.48 5.41
C ASN A 166 -10.90 20.94 3.97
N THR A 167 -10.58 22.20 3.61
CA THR A 167 -10.79 22.73 2.26
C THR A 167 -9.59 22.52 1.33
N HIS A 168 -8.45 22.04 1.85
CA HIS A 168 -7.25 21.80 1.07
C HIS A 168 -6.98 20.30 0.88
N ALA A 169 -6.82 19.88 -0.37
CA ALA A 169 -6.40 18.52 -0.72
C ALA A 169 -5.40 18.55 -1.86
N PHE A 170 -4.55 17.53 -1.93
CA PHE A 170 -3.52 17.43 -2.95
C PHE A 170 -3.97 16.53 -4.10
N LYS A 171 -3.54 16.83 -5.32
CA LYS A 171 -3.67 15.93 -6.45
C LYS A 171 -2.83 14.69 -6.21
N ALA A 172 -3.38 13.53 -6.54
CA ALA A 172 -2.73 12.26 -6.39
C ALA A 172 -3.08 11.31 -7.54
N TYR A 173 -2.18 10.38 -7.82
CA TYR A 173 -2.46 9.25 -8.71
C TYR A 173 -3.09 8.12 -7.89
N PRO A 174 -4.16 7.46 -8.38
CA PRO A 174 -4.65 6.23 -7.78
C PRO A 174 -3.60 5.13 -7.86
N VAL A 175 -3.50 4.36 -6.78
CA VAL A 175 -2.56 3.26 -6.64
C VAL A 175 -3.33 2.01 -6.22
N ALA A 176 -3.16 0.92 -6.94
CA ALA A 176 -3.74 -0.37 -6.58
C ALA A 176 -2.65 -1.29 -6.02
N LEU A 177 -2.95 -1.94 -4.90
CA LEU A 177 -2.11 -2.99 -4.30
C LEU A 177 -2.89 -4.30 -4.35
N THR A 178 -2.35 -5.32 -5.00
CA THR A 178 -2.94 -6.66 -5.01
C THR A 178 -2.07 -7.64 -4.21
N ASN A 179 -2.73 -8.55 -3.51
CA ASN A 179 -2.06 -9.69 -2.90
C ASN A 179 -1.98 -10.85 -3.90
N ASN A 180 -0.79 -11.08 -4.44
CA ASN A 180 -0.49 -12.18 -5.36
C ASN A 180 0.04 -13.43 -4.64
N SER A 181 0.02 -13.45 -3.31
CA SER A 181 0.29 -14.66 -2.52
C SER A 181 -1.00 -15.46 -2.27
N ASN A 182 -0.83 -16.70 -1.81
CA ASN A 182 -1.92 -17.57 -1.37
C ASN A 182 -2.30 -17.37 0.11
N GLU A 183 -1.59 -16.50 0.83
CA GLU A 183 -1.77 -16.22 2.25
C GLU A 183 -2.33 -14.82 2.45
N THR A 184 -2.94 -14.56 3.61
CA THR A 184 -3.32 -13.20 3.97
C THR A 184 -2.08 -12.44 4.45
N ILE A 185 -1.86 -11.25 3.89
CA ILE A 185 -0.66 -10.46 4.13
C ILE A 185 -0.96 -9.28 5.05
N ILE A 186 -0.01 -8.90 5.89
CA ILE A 186 -0.04 -7.62 6.60
C ILE A 186 0.52 -6.56 5.65
N VAL A 187 -0.15 -5.43 5.47
CA VAL A 187 0.26 -4.34 4.56
C VAL A 187 0.40 -2.98 5.24
N GLY A 188 0.08 -2.88 6.52
CA GLY A 188 0.16 -1.64 7.27
C GLY A 188 -0.37 -1.78 8.69
N TYR A 189 -0.43 -0.66 9.39
CA TYR A 189 -0.97 -0.56 10.74
C TYR A 189 -1.84 0.68 10.88
N GLY A 190 -2.84 0.60 11.75
CA GLY A 190 -3.79 1.69 11.96
C GLY A 190 -4.56 2.02 10.70
N THR A 191 -4.25 3.18 10.13
CA THR A 191 -4.84 3.74 8.91
C THR A 191 -3.80 3.88 7.81
N HIS A 192 -2.52 3.55 8.06
CA HIS A 192 -1.42 3.77 7.12
C HIS A 192 -0.88 2.46 6.56
N LEU A 193 -0.76 2.42 5.24
CA LEU A 193 -0.04 1.37 4.53
C LEU A 193 1.47 1.57 4.69
N ALA A 194 2.22 0.46 4.71
CA ALA A 194 3.67 0.44 4.75
C ALA A 194 4.30 0.73 3.37
N LEU A 195 3.78 1.75 2.69
CA LEU A 195 4.27 2.24 1.41
C LEU A 195 5.18 3.45 1.61
N ILE A 196 6.19 3.56 0.75
CA ILE A 196 7.01 4.76 0.60
C ILE A 196 7.22 5.07 -0.86
N MET A 197 7.34 6.35 -1.19
CA MET A 197 7.83 6.80 -2.48
C MET A 197 9.36 6.89 -2.47
N GLU A 198 9.95 6.42 -3.56
CA GLU A 198 11.37 6.58 -3.87
C GLU A 198 11.50 7.41 -5.14
N ALA A 199 12.57 8.19 -5.21
CA ALA A 199 12.97 8.97 -6.36
C ALA A 199 14.43 8.70 -6.70
N LYS A 200 14.82 8.79 -7.97
CA LYS A 200 16.25 8.80 -8.31
C LYS A 200 16.87 10.14 -7.93
N ASP A 201 18.05 10.10 -7.35
CA ASP A 201 18.88 11.28 -7.14
C ASP A 201 19.67 11.67 -8.41
N SER A 202 20.51 12.69 -8.29
CA SER A 202 21.35 13.22 -9.37
C SER A 202 22.32 12.19 -9.96
N ASP A 203 22.65 11.15 -9.20
CA ASP A 203 23.54 10.06 -9.62
C ASP A 203 22.76 8.83 -10.13
N GLY A 204 21.43 8.92 -10.18
CA GLY A 204 20.54 7.87 -10.64
C GLY A 204 20.25 6.79 -9.58
N VAL A 205 20.60 7.04 -8.32
CA VAL A 205 20.39 6.11 -7.20
C VAL A 205 19.01 6.35 -6.59
N TRP A 206 18.27 5.27 -6.31
CA TRP A 206 16.97 5.36 -5.63
C TRP A 206 17.14 5.77 -4.18
N GLN A 207 16.46 6.84 -3.78
CA GLN A 207 16.41 7.38 -2.44
C GLN A 207 14.95 7.59 -2.02
N PRO A 208 14.57 7.33 -0.76
CA PRO A 208 13.24 7.66 -0.29
C PRO A 208 13.04 9.18 -0.25
N VAL A 209 11.84 9.63 -0.63
CA VAL A 209 11.40 11.03 -0.47
C VAL A 209 10.65 11.27 0.84
N GLU A 210 10.30 10.18 1.52
CA GLU A 210 9.51 10.17 2.75
C GLU A 210 9.84 8.95 3.61
N GLY A 211 9.62 9.07 4.92
CA GLY A 211 9.78 8.00 5.89
C GLY A 211 8.46 7.32 6.21
N TYR A 212 8.50 6.09 6.72
CA TYR A 212 7.30 5.40 7.18
C TYR A 212 6.56 6.20 8.26
N PHE A 213 5.23 6.23 8.17
CA PHE A 213 4.43 6.67 9.31
C PHE A 213 4.63 5.71 10.49
N SER A 214 4.98 6.27 11.65
CA SER A 214 5.16 5.50 12.87
C SER A 214 4.12 5.92 13.90
N TYR A 215 3.33 4.96 14.36
CA TYR A 215 2.50 5.17 15.53
C TYR A 215 3.39 5.28 16.77
N SER A 216 3.12 6.27 17.62
CA SER A 216 3.66 6.29 18.99
C SER A 216 3.14 5.07 19.78
N CYS A 217 3.58 4.90 21.04
CA CYS A 217 3.33 3.75 21.94
C CYS A 217 1.84 3.44 22.29
N GLY A 218 0.95 3.40 21.30
CA GLY A 218 -0.45 3.03 21.40
C GLY A 218 -0.62 1.53 21.40
N THR A 219 -1.16 0.99 22.48
CA THR A 219 -1.75 -0.36 22.49
C THR A 219 -3.05 -0.35 21.69
N GLY A 220 -3.30 -1.38 20.87
CA GLY A 220 -4.57 -1.55 20.16
C GLY A 220 -4.66 -0.88 18.78
N VAL A 221 -3.52 -0.50 18.19
CA VAL A 221 -3.48 -0.14 16.77
C VAL A 221 -3.74 -1.40 15.95
N PRO A 222 -4.72 -1.42 15.02
CA PRO A 222 -4.98 -2.60 14.21
C PRO A 222 -3.85 -2.85 13.24
N THR A 223 -3.87 -4.06 12.75
CA THR A 223 -3.14 -4.43 11.55
C THR A 223 -4.03 -4.21 10.34
N ILE A 224 -3.48 -3.66 9.26
CA ILE A 224 -4.16 -3.65 7.96
C ILE A 224 -3.77 -4.95 7.26
N ILE A 225 -4.73 -5.83 7.00
CA ILE A 225 -4.50 -7.10 6.32
C ILE A 225 -5.09 -7.07 4.91
N LEU A 226 -4.52 -7.84 3.99
CA LEU A 226 -5.01 -8.00 2.63
C LEU A 226 -5.13 -9.51 2.29
N PRO A 227 -6.35 -10.07 2.22
CA PRO A 227 -6.54 -11.46 1.81
C PRO A 227 -6.12 -11.73 0.35
N PRO A 228 -5.89 -13.00 -0.04
CA PRO A 228 -5.65 -13.36 -1.44
C PRO A 228 -6.78 -12.87 -2.35
N ALA A 229 -6.42 -12.39 -3.54
CA ALA A 229 -7.34 -11.87 -4.57
C ALA A 229 -8.16 -10.61 -4.21
N ASP A 230 -8.09 -10.13 -2.97
CA ASP A 230 -8.52 -8.77 -2.64
C ASP A 230 -7.43 -7.77 -3.04
N PHE A 231 -7.82 -6.51 -3.22
CA PHE A 231 -6.90 -5.42 -3.50
C PHE A 231 -7.26 -4.17 -2.68
N ILE A 232 -6.29 -3.27 -2.55
CA ILE A 232 -6.42 -1.98 -1.87
C ILE A 232 -6.24 -0.88 -2.90
N LEU A 233 -7.13 0.11 -2.89
CA LEU A 233 -6.88 1.38 -3.55
C LEU A 233 -6.31 2.35 -2.54
N THR A 234 -5.24 3.05 -2.89
CA THR A 234 -4.69 4.19 -2.15
C THR A 234 -4.31 5.31 -3.12
N SER A 235 -3.60 6.32 -2.65
CA SER A 235 -3.25 7.50 -3.43
C SER A 235 -1.77 7.87 -3.26
N ALA A 236 -1.08 8.13 -4.37
CA ALA A 236 0.28 8.66 -4.38
C ALA A 236 0.25 10.15 -4.72
N THR A 237 0.66 10.99 -3.77
CA THR A 237 0.65 12.43 -3.91
C THR A 237 1.53 12.90 -5.06
N ILE A 238 1.01 13.85 -5.86
CA ILE A 238 1.78 14.52 -6.91
C ILE A 238 2.51 15.70 -6.29
N TYR A 239 3.81 15.55 -6.15
CA TYR A 239 4.70 16.61 -5.67
C TYR A 239 4.99 17.65 -6.75
N ALA A 240 5.21 18.88 -6.31
CA ALA A 240 5.80 19.95 -7.09
C ALA A 240 7.21 20.25 -6.59
N GLY A 241 8.13 20.50 -7.53
CA GLY A 241 9.48 20.96 -7.25
C GLY A 241 10.23 21.26 -8.53
N ASP A 242 11.50 21.63 -8.39
CA ASP A 242 12.39 22.04 -9.49
C ASP A 242 13.24 20.89 -10.05
N TYR A 243 13.17 19.71 -9.44
CA TYR A 243 13.94 18.54 -9.85
C TYR A 243 13.05 17.48 -10.49
N GLU A 244 13.16 17.33 -11.81
CA GLU A 244 12.54 16.23 -12.57
C GLU A 244 13.28 14.91 -12.35
N THR A 245 12.53 13.87 -12.01
CA THR A 245 13.11 12.55 -11.72
C THR A 245 12.17 11.41 -12.03
N ASP A 246 12.71 10.20 -11.97
CA ASP A 246 11.95 8.95 -11.97
C ASP A 246 11.48 8.67 -10.54
N LEU A 247 10.20 8.35 -10.41
CA LEU A 247 9.54 8.00 -9.16
C LEU A 247 9.05 6.55 -9.22
N ARG A 248 8.97 5.91 -8.05
CA ARG A 248 8.29 4.63 -7.85
C ARG A 248 7.77 4.52 -6.43
N LEU A 249 6.82 3.63 -6.21
CA LEU A 249 6.39 3.22 -4.87
C LEU A 249 7.05 1.90 -4.48
N LYS A 250 7.17 1.71 -3.17
CA LYS A 250 7.76 0.52 -2.58
C LYS A 250 7.01 0.11 -1.32
N ILE A 251 6.75 -1.20 -1.19
CA ILE A 251 6.37 -1.85 0.07
C ILE A 251 7.20 -3.13 0.24
N GLY A 252 8.03 -3.15 1.29
CA GLY A 252 9.00 -4.23 1.46
C GLY A 252 9.97 -4.34 0.28
N ASN A 253 9.99 -5.50 -0.37
CA ASN A 253 10.80 -5.79 -1.57
C ASN A 253 10.00 -5.66 -2.88
N ASN A 254 8.76 -5.18 -2.82
CA ASN A 254 7.90 -5.00 -3.98
C ASN A 254 7.96 -3.54 -4.46
N PHE A 255 7.92 -3.36 -5.78
CA PHE A 255 8.06 -2.06 -6.43
C PHE A 255 6.96 -1.87 -7.49
N SER A 256 6.49 -0.64 -7.63
CA SER A 256 5.62 -0.27 -8.75
C SER A 256 6.39 -0.11 -10.05
N GLU A 257 5.67 0.13 -11.14
CA GLU A 257 6.24 0.74 -12.34
C GLU A 257 6.87 2.10 -12.03
N VAL A 258 7.85 2.47 -12.85
CA VAL A 258 8.49 3.78 -12.80
C VAL A 258 7.63 4.79 -13.56
N TYR A 259 7.42 5.96 -12.96
CA TYR A 259 6.75 7.09 -13.59
C TYR A 259 7.57 8.37 -13.43
N ARG A 260 7.30 9.37 -14.27
CA ARG A 260 8.01 10.66 -14.23
C ARG A 260 7.28 11.63 -13.32
N GLY A 261 8.02 12.42 -12.55
CA GLY A 261 7.47 13.47 -11.72
C GLY A 261 8.51 14.51 -11.31
N THR A 262 8.10 15.42 -10.42
CA THR A 262 8.94 16.49 -9.89
C THR A 262 8.95 16.49 -8.38
N ILE A 263 10.11 16.71 -7.78
CA ILE A 263 10.29 16.89 -6.34
C ILE A 263 11.25 18.07 -6.09
N ASN A 264 11.38 18.51 -4.84
CA ASN A 264 12.54 19.29 -4.45
C ASN A 264 13.65 18.33 -4.00
N LEU A 265 14.89 18.58 -4.42
CA LEU A 265 16.01 17.67 -4.15
C LEU A 265 16.29 17.45 -2.65
N ASN A 266 15.93 18.43 -1.81
CA ASN A 266 16.00 18.36 -0.35
C ASN A 266 14.97 17.42 0.29
N GLN A 267 14.03 16.87 -0.48
CA GLN A 267 13.14 15.81 0.00
C GLN A 267 13.85 14.47 0.14
N LEU A 268 15.04 14.28 -0.45
CA LEU A 268 15.78 13.02 -0.39
C LEU A 268 16.49 12.87 0.95
N ILE A 269 16.38 11.70 1.59
CA ILE A 269 16.91 11.46 2.96
C ILE A 269 18.42 11.68 3.12
N ASN A 270 19.21 11.54 2.06
CA ASN A 270 20.67 11.49 2.11
C ASN A 270 21.34 12.77 1.54
N LYS A 271 20.71 13.94 1.66
CA LYS A 271 21.29 15.22 1.22
C LYS A 271 21.36 16.27 2.30
#